data_AF-A0A1G4SPT2-F1
#
_entry.id   AF-A0A1G4SPT2-F1
#
_cell.length_a   1.000
_cell.length_b   1.000
_cell.length_c   1.000
_cell.angle_alpha   90.00
_cell.angle_beta   90.00
_cell.angle_gamma   90.00
#
_symmetry.space_group_name_H-M   'P 1'
#
loop_
_entity.id
_entity.type
_entity.pdbx_description
1 polymer ?
#
loop_
_entity_poly.entity_id
_entity_poly.type
_entity_poly.pdbx_seq_one_letter_code
_entity_poly.pdbx_strand_id
1 'polypeptide(L)' 'MNQHSYKKIAPILITVFLLLYYLFYFFLLLAYIPGIFKYLLGIIPALTGAGLIYVCWERIKEIDGGEEDDLSKY' A
#
# COMPACT_ATOMS: atom_id res chain seq x y z
N MET A 1 23.03 -3.94 7.33
CA MET A 1 21.80 -4.15 6.53
C MET A 1 22.22 -4.57 5.14
N ASN A 2 21.70 -5.69 4.62
CA ASN A 2 21.99 -6.09 3.24
C ASN A 2 21.36 -5.09 2.26
N GLN A 3 21.97 -4.88 1.10
CA GLN A 3 21.48 -3.96 0.05
C GLN A 3 19.99 -4.20 -0.27
N HIS A 4 19.57 -5.46 -0.37
CA HIS A 4 18.17 -5.87 -0.56
C HIS A 4 17.24 -5.39 0.56
N SER A 5 17.68 -5.41 1.82
CA SER A 5 16.85 -4.98 2.95
C SER A 5 16.59 -3.48 2.94
N TYR A 6 17.55 -2.67 2.45
CA TYR A 6 17.38 -1.21 2.36
C TYR A 6 16.35 -0.84 1.28
N LYS A 7 16.38 -1.52 0.14
CA LYS A 7 15.46 -1.25 -0.97
C LYS A 7 14.00 -1.55 -0.64
N LYS A 8 13.72 -2.53 0.23
CA LYS A 8 12.35 -2.83 0.72
C LYS A 8 11.75 -1.75 1.60
N ILE A 9 12.57 -0.91 2.25
CA ILE A 9 12.09 0.08 3.22
C ILE A 9 11.21 1.11 2.53
N ALA A 10 11.62 1.60 1.36
CA ALA A 10 10.87 2.61 0.62
C ALA A 10 9.44 2.17 0.25
N PRO A 11 9.21 1.03 -0.45
CA PRO A 11 7.85 0.59 -0.77
C PRO A 11 7.03 0.29 0.49
N ILE A 12 7.61 -0.32 1.52
CA ILE A 12 6.90 -0.61 2.78
C ILE A 12 6.43 0.67 3.47
N LEU A 13 7.31 1.67 3.60
CA LEU A 13 6.97 2.93 4.24
C LEU A 13 5.84 3.64 3.49
N ILE A 14 5.93 3.73 2.16
CA ILE A 14 4.89 4.37 1.34
C ILE A 14 3.56 3.64 1.51
N THR A 15 3.55 2.30 1.46
CA THR A 15 2.33 1.50 1.68
C THR A 15 1.74 1.75 3.06
N VAL A 16 2.55 1.76 4.12
CA VAL A 16 2.08 2.02 5.49
C VAL A 16 1.48 3.42 5.62
N PHE A 17 2.13 4.46 5.10
CA PHE A 17 1.59 5.82 5.14
C PHE A 17 0.26 5.95 4.40
N LEU A 18 0.13 5.33 3.22
CA LEU A 18 -1.12 5.33 2.47
C LEU A 18 -2.24 4.56 3.18
N LEU A 19 -1.94 3.42 3.78
CA LEU A 19 -2.93 2.67 4.57
C LEU A 19 -3.41 3.46 5.79
N LEU A 20 -2.49 4.13 6.49
CA LEU A 20 -2.84 5.04 7.60
C LEU A 20 -3.72 6.20 7.11
N TYR A 21 -3.41 6.78 5.96
CA TYR A 21 -4.22 7.82 5.34
C TYR A 21 -5.63 7.33 5.00
N TYR A 22 -5.77 6.14 4.41
CA TYR A 22 -7.09 5.55 4.12
C TYR A 22 -7.87 5.19 5.37
N LEU A 23 -7.19 4.71 6.41
CA LEU A 23 -7.82 4.42 7.70
C LEU A 23 -8.33 5.71 8.34
N PHE A 24 -7.54 6.78 8.33
CA PHE A 24 -7.95 8.09 8.80
C PHE A 24 -9.15 8.62 8.00
N TYR A 25 -9.10 8.54 6.67
CA TYR A 25 -10.22 8.90 5.81
C TYR A 25 -11.50 8.12 6.15
N PHE A 26 -11.39 6.80 6.41
CA PHE A 26 -12.53 5.99 6.81
C PHE A 26 -13.12 6.44 8.14
N PHE A 27 -12.31 6.80 9.13
CA PHE A 27 -12.80 7.39 10.37
C PHE A 27 -13.53 8.72 10.16
N LEU A 28 -13.06 9.57 9.23
CA LEU A 28 -13.78 10.79 8.85
C LEU A 28 -15.15 10.48 8.25
N LEU A 29 -15.24 9.46 7.37
CA LEU A 29 -16.54 9.02 6.84
C LEU A 29 -17.50 8.56 7.95
N LEU A 30 -17.00 7.81 8.93
CA LEU A 30 -17.81 7.36 10.06
C LEU A 30 -18.29 8.51 10.94
N ALA A 31 -17.47 9.54 11.12
CA ALA A 31 -17.76 10.69 11.97
C ALA A 31 -18.75 11.68 11.33
N TYR A 32 -18.63 11.95 10.02
CA TYR A 32 -19.34 13.05 9.37
C TYR A 32 -20.48 12.63 8.43
N ILE A 33 -20.46 11.41 7.89
CA ILE A 33 -21.47 10.98 6.92
C ILE A 33 -22.50 10.07 7.60
N PRO A 34 -23.77 10.51 7.75
CA PRO A 34 -24.83 9.66 8.25
C PRO A 34 -25.36 8.70 7.17
N GLY A 35 -26.02 7.61 7.60
CA GLY A 35 -26.65 6.65 6.70
C GLY A 35 -25.70 5.63 6.08
N ILE A 36 -26.18 4.94 5.04
CA ILE A 36 -25.51 3.77 4.44
C ILE A 36 -24.36 4.17 3.49
N PHE A 37 -24.37 5.39 2.97
CA PHE A 37 -23.41 5.85 1.96
C PHE A 37 -21.96 5.87 2.47
N LYS A 38 -21.72 6.02 3.77
CA LYS A 38 -20.37 5.95 4.37
C LYS A 38 -19.69 4.61 4.13
N TYR A 39 -20.44 3.51 4.10
CA TYR A 39 -19.89 2.19 3.82
C TYR A 39 -19.57 2.01 2.33
N LEU A 40 -20.42 2.55 1.45
CA LEU A 40 -20.18 2.56 0.02
C LEU A 40 -18.94 3.39 -0.34
N LEU A 41 -18.77 4.55 0.29
CA LEU A 41 -17.58 5.39 0.11
C LEU A 41 -16.32 4.78 0.77
N GLY A 42 -16.51 3.99 1.83
CA GLY A 42 -15.42 3.29 2.52
C GLY A 42 -14.91 2.03 1.80
N ILE A 43 -15.74 1.38 0.97
CA ILE A 43 -15.33 0.15 0.28
C ILE A 43 -14.25 0.43 -0.78
N ILE A 44 -14.31 1.59 -1.43
CA ILE A 44 -13.37 1.99 -2.47
C ILE A 44 -11.93 2.07 -1.91
N PRO A 45 -11.63 2.91 -0.89
CA PRO A 45 -10.29 2.97 -0.31
C PRO A 45 -9.88 1.66 0.38
N ALA A 46 -10.83 0.85 0.87
CA ALA A 46 -10.51 -0.47 1.41
C ALA A 46 -9.98 -1.42 0.32
N LEU A 47 -10.65 -1.48 -0.83
CA LEU A 47 -10.20 -2.26 -1.99
C LEU A 47 -8.85 -1.74 -2.51
N THR A 48 -8.68 -0.42 -2.62
CA THR A 48 -7.40 0.18 -3.00
C THR A 48 -6.30 -0.13 -1.99
N GLY A 49 -6.61 -0.13 -0.68
CA GLY A 49 -5.68 -0.52 0.37
C GLY A 49 -5.22 -1.97 0.26
N ALA A 50 -6.14 -2.89 -0.04
CA ALA A 50 -5.79 -4.29 -0.33
C ALA A 50 -4.88 -4.41 -1.56
N GLY A 51 -5.17 -3.64 -2.62
CA GLY A 51 -4.32 -3.55 -3.82
C GLY A 51 -2.92 -3.02 -3.51
N LEU A 52 -2.79 -1.99 -2.67
CA LEU A 52 -1.50 -1.45 -2.24
C LEU A 52 -0.66 -2.48 -1.49
N ILE A 53 -1.29 -3.30 -0.63
CA ILE A 53 -0.62 -4.39 0.08
C ILE A 53 -0.13 -5.45 -0.91
N TYR A 54 -0.98 -5.83 -1.87
CA TYR A 54 -0.63 -6.81 -2.90
C TYR A 54 0.58 -6.35 -3.74
N VAL A 55 0.54 -5.13 -4.27
CA VAL A 55 1.64 -4.57 -5.08
C VAL A 55 2.92 -4.42 -4.25
N CYS A 56 2.82 -4.02 -2.97
CA CYS A 56 3.97 -3.96 -2.08
C CYS A 56 4.60 -5.34 -1.89
N TRP A 57 3.76 -6.37 -1.74
CA TRP A 57 4.22 -7.75 -1.60
C TRP A 57 4.90 -8.27 -2.86
N GLU A 58 4.33 -8.04 -4.05
CA GLU A 58 4.98 -8.37 -5.32
C GLU A 58 6.33 -7.68 -5.44
N ARG A 59 6.40 -6.38 -5.15
CA ARG A 59 7.68 -5.65 -5.16
C ARG A 59 8.70 -6.29 -4.24
N ILE A 60 8.34 -6.59 -2.99
CA ILE A 60 9.25 -7.26 -2.04
C ILE A 60 9.76 -8.59 -2.61
N LYS A 61 8.89 -9.37 -3.28
CA LYS A 61 9.28 -10.63 -3.93
C LYS A 61 10.25 -10.40 -5.09
N GLU A 62 10.07 -9.36 -5.91
CA GLU A 62 11.00 -8.99 -6.97
C GLU A 62 12.38 -8.58 -6.39
N ILE A 63 12.39 -7.83 -5.27
CA ILE A 63 13.64 -7.46 -4.54
C ILE A 63 14.36 -8.72 -4.05
N ASP A 64 13.62 -9.69 -3.52
CA ASP A 64 14.18 -10.94 -3.00
C ASP A 64 14.60 -11.91 -4.10
N GLY A 65 13.91 -11.91 -5.24
CA GLY A 65 14.22 -12.72 -6.41
C GLY A 65 15.42 -12.19 -7.21
N GLY A 66 15.85 -10.94 -6.96
CA GLY A 66 16.92 -10.30 -7.72
C GLY A 66 16.50 -9.83 -9.12
N GLU A 67 15.20 -9.82 -9.41
CA GLU A 67 14.61 -9.36 -10.68
C GLU A 67 14.59 -7.82 -10.80
N GLU A 68 14.86 -7.12 -9.69
CA GLU A 68 14.95 -5.64 -9.67
C GLU A 68 16.00 -5.05 -10.62
N ASP A 69 17.05 -5.81 -10.94
CA ASP A 69 18.20 -5.33 -11.69
C ASP A 69 18.14 -5.72 -13.18
N ASP A 70 16.97 -6.05 -13.71
CA ASP A 70 16.84 -6.34 -15.15
C ASP A 70 17.01 -5.09 -16.03
N LEU A 71 16.89 -3.89 -15.46
CA LEU A 71 17.19 -2.62 -16.14
C LEU A 71 18.69 -2.36 -16.31
N SER A 72 19.59 -3.01 -15.55
CA SER A 72 21.04 -2.89 -15.76
C SER A 72 21.55 -3.71 -16.94
N LYS A 73 20.70 -4.56 -17.52
CA LYS A 73 20.99 -5.40 -18.69
C LYS A 73 20.66 -4.74 -20.05
N TYR A 74 20.18 -3.50 -20.06
CA TYR A 74 19.86 -2.73 -21.27
C TYR A 74 20.70 -1.46 -21.36
#